data_AF-A0A944F7Z3-F1
#
_entry.id   AF-A0A944F7Z3-F1
#
_cell.length_a   1.000
_cell.length_b   1.000
_cell.length_c   1.000
_cell.angle_alpha   90.00
_cell.angle_beta   90.00
_cell.angle_gamma   90.00
#
_symmetry.space_group_name_H-M   'P 1'
#
loop_
_entity.id
_entity.type
_entity.pdbx_description
1 polymer ?
#
loop_
_entity_poly.entity_id
_entity_poly.type
_entity_poly.pdbx_seq_one_letter_code
_entity_poly.pdbx_strand_id
1 'polypeptide(L)' 'MSRMVLEQFPAGGPRGSWPAEEFALARRAEGCPAEVVMDLEADAFLVVVVQRAAEAGSQGRG' A
#
# COMPACT_ATOMS: atom_id res chain seq x y z
N MET A 1 1.34 9.09 10.43
CA MET A 1 1.15 8.43 9.12
C MET A 1 1.25 6.95 9.35
N SER A 2 0.15 6.20 9.20
CA SER A 2 0.14 4.75 9.36
C SER A 2 0.16 4.11 7.97
N ARG A 3 1.16 3.26 7.70
CA ARG A 3 1.22 2.44 6.48
C ARG A 3 0.61 1.08 6.79
N MET A 4 -0.34 0.65 5.98
CA MET A 4 -0.92 -0.69 6.05
C MET A 4 -0.62 -1.42 4.77
N VAL A 5 -0.03 -2.60 4.85
CA VAL A 5 0.15 -3.47 3.69
C VAL A 5 -1.23 -4.01 3.28
N LEU A 6 -1.63 -3.76 2.04
CA LEU A 6 -2.84 -4.34 1.47
C LEU A 6 -2.55 -5.70 0.83
N GLU A 7 -1.47 -5.79 0.06
CA GLU A 7 -1.15 -6.97 -0.72
C GLU A 7 0.37 -7.07 -0.98
N GLN A 8 0.86 -8.30 -1.15
CA GLN A 8 2.27 -8.57 -1.46
C GLN A 8 2.43 -9.30 -2.80
N PHE A 9 3.44 -8.92 -3.57
CA PHE A 9 3.75 -9.49 -4.87
C PHE A 9 5.21 -9.94 -4.92
N PRO A 10 5.54 -11.14 -5.41
CA PRO A 10 6.92 -11.59 -5.52
C PRO A 10 7.69 -10.77 -6.55
N ALA A 11 8.90 -10.31 -6.23
CA ALA A 11 9.71 -9.51 -7.14
C ALA A 11 10.31 -10.32 -8.29
N GLY A 12 10.52 -11.63 -8.08
CA GLY A 12 11.07 -12.56 -9.08
C GLY A 12 10.12 -13.02 -10.20
N GLY A 13 8.89 -12.48 -10.28
CA GLY A 13 7.94 -12.86 -11.33
C GLY A 13 8.35 -12.37 -12.73
N PRO A 14 7.87 -13.00 -13.82
CA PRO A 14 8.22 -12.60 -15.20
C PRO A 14 7.79 -11.17 -15.58
N ARG A 15 6.93 -10.54 -14.76
CA ARG A 15 6.44 -9.18 -14.96
C ARG A 15 7.02 -8.16 -13.97
N GLY A 16 7.97 -8.55 -13.11
CA GLY A 16 8.59 -7.67 -12.12
C GLY A 16 7.58 -6.96 -11.21
N SER A 17 7.72 -5.63 -11.07
CA SER A 17 6.85 -4.78 -10.24
C SER A 17 5.46 -4.51 -10.82
N TRP A 18 5.22 -4.82 -12.09
CA TRP A 18 4.02 -4.44 -12.81
C TRP A 18 2.70 -4.83 -12.11
N PRO A 19 2.55 -6.05 -11.53
CA PRO A 19 1.32 -6.41 -10.81
C PRO A 19 1.07 -5.54 -9.57
N ALA A 20 2.13 -5.15 -8.86
CA ALA A 20 2.02 -4.29 -7.69
C ALA A 20 1.66 -2.86 -8.10
N GLU A 21 2.22 -2.37 -9.21
CA GLU A 21 1.90 -1.05 -9.76
C GLU A 21 0.45 -0.96 -10.25
N GLU A 22 -0.05 -1.96 -10.97
CA GLU A 22 -1.46 -2.02 -11.37
C GLU A 22 -2.40 -2.03 -10.17
N PHE A 23 -2.10 -2.85 -9.16
CA PHE A 23 -2.92 -2.90 -7.95
C PHE A 23 -2.91 -1.56 -7.20
N ALA A 24 -1.74 -0.93 -7.05
CA ALA A 24 -1.64 0.40 -6.45
C ALA A 24 -2.41 1.46 -7.25
N LEU A 25 -2.35 1.41 -8.59
CA LEU A 25 -3.11 2.31 -9.46
C LEU A 25 -4.62 2.12 -9.30
N ALA A 26 -5.09 0.87 -9.24
CA ALA A 26 -6.50 0.55 -9.01
C ALA A 26 -6.98 1.12 -7.66
N ARG A 27 -6.20 0.90 -6.58
CA ARG A 27 -6.51 1.47 -5.26
C ARG A 27 -6.54 3.00 -5.28
N ARG A 28 -5.61 3.64 -6.00
CA ARG A 28 -5.61 5.10 -6.20
C ARG A 28 -6.83 5.60 -6.94
N ALA A 29 -7.28 4.87 -7.96
CA ALA A 29 -8.50 5.20 -8.70
C ALA A 29 -9.75 5.10 -7.82
N GLU A 30 -9.75 4.22 -6.81
CA GLU A 30 -10.79 4.12 -5.78
C GLU A 30 -10.68 5.19 -4.68
N GLY A 31 -9.69 6.09 -4.76
CA GLY A 31 -9.45 7.15 -3.78
C GLY A 31 -8.61 6.71 -2.57
N CYS A 32 -8.05 5.49 -2.60
CA CYS A 32 -7.13 5.02 -1.57
C CYS A 32 -5.68 5.39 -1.94
N PRO A 33 -4.94 6.12 -1.10
CA PRO A 33 -3.55 6.48 -1.35
C PRO A 33 -2.61 5.27 -1.18
N ALA A 34 -2.60 4.38 -2.19
CA ALA A 34 -1.73 3.23 -2.24
C ALA A 34 -0.35 3.59 -2.80
N GLU A 35 0.70 2.91 -2.36
CA GLU A 35 2.08 3.06 -2.79
C GLU A 35 2.75 1.69 -2.88
N VAL A 36 3.65 1.52 -3.84
CA VAL A 36 4.43 0.29 -3.98
C VAL A 36 5.76 0.49 -3.27
N VAL A 37 6.09 -0.41 -2.35
CA VAL A 37 7.35 -0.44 -1.62
C VAL A 37 8.04 -1.76 -1.90
N MET A 38 9.34 -1.72 -2.19
CA MET A 38 10.13 -2.94 -2.33
C MET A 38 10.63 -3.38 -0.96
N ASP A 39 10.28 -4.60 -0.59
CA ASP A 39 10.84 -5.31 0.56
C ASP A 39 12.03 -6.15 0.10
N LEU A 40 13.22 -5.72 0.53
CA LEU A 40 14.48 -6.37 0.16
C LEU A 40 14.74 -7.65 0.95
N GLU A 41 14.12 -7.84 2.12
CA GLU A 41 14.31 -9.03 2.95
C GLU A 41 13.49 -10.21 2.41
N ALA A 42 12.27 -9.93 1.96
CA ALA A 42 11.36 -10.90 1.37
C ALA A 42 11.45 -11.00 -0.16
N ASP A 43 12.26 -10.15 -0.81
CA ASP A 43 12.34 -10.01 -2.27
C ASP A 43 10.94 -9.86 -2.91
N ALA A 44 10.18 -8.90 -2.39
CA ALA A 44 8.77 -8.72 -2.73
C ALA A 44 8.38 -7.25 -2.84
N PHE A 45 7.44 -6.94 -3.73
CA PHE A 45 6.78 -5.64 -3.79
C PHE A 45 5.53 -5.67 -2.91
N LEU A 46 5.49 -4.78 -1.92
CA LEU A 46 4.37 -4.58 -1.03
C LEU A 46 3.57 -3.38 -1.50
N VAL A 47 2.26 -3.55 -1.68
CA VAL A 47 1.37 -2.41 -1.89
C VAL A 47 0.85 -1.97 -0.53
N VAL A 48 1.24 -0.77 -0.11
CA VAL A 48 0.85 -0.18 1.16
C VAL A 48 -0.10 0.98 0.94
N VAL A 49 -1.11 1.15 1.78
CA VAL A 49 -1.87 2.40 1.83
C VAL A 49 -1.33 3.27 2.94
N VAL A 50 -1.06 4.53 2.61
CA VAL A 50 -0.78 5.55 3.60
C VAL A 50 -2.11 6.12 4.03
N GLN A 51 -2.67 5.56 5.11
CA GLN A 51 -3.74 6.27 5.78
C GLN A 51 -3.10 7.55 6.32
N ARG A 52 -3.35 8.67 5.64
CA ARG A 52 -3.32 9.97 6.31
C ARG A 52 -4.22 9.72 7.50
N ALA A 53 -3.65 9.78 8.71
CA ALA A 53 -4.46 9.71 9.91
C ALA A 53 -5.58 10.71 9.66
N ALA A 54 -6.79 10.21 9.36
CA ALA A 54 -7.97 11.03 9.37
C ALA A 54 -7.86 11.67 10.74
N GLU A 55 -7.67 12.98 10.73
CA GLU A 55 -7.40 13.81 11.88
C GLU A 55 -7.97 13.14 13.11
N ALA A 56 -7.13 12.79 14.07
CA ALA A 56 -7.55 12.33 15.38
C ALA A 56 -8.34 13.48 16.03
N GLY A 57 -9.57 13.61 15.58
CA GLY A 57 -10.56 14.64 15.84
C GLY A 57 -11.92 13.98 15.98
N SER A 58 -11.94 12.76 16.53
CA SER A 58 -13.01 12.33 17.44
C SER A 58 -12.52 11.13 18.27
N GLN A 59 -11.53 11.35 19.14
CA GLN A 59 -11.58 10.63 20.42
C GLN A 59 -12.74 11.27 21.18
N GLY A 60 -13.95 10.75 20.95
CA GLY A 60 -15.16 11.17 21.63
C GLY A 60 -15.05 10.86 23.12
N ARG A 61 -15.24 11.92 23.93
CA ARG A 61 -16.09 11.97 25.12
C ARG A 61 -16.13 10.72 26.02
N GLY A 62 -15.59 10.88 27.22
CA GLY A 62 -15.86 10.08 28.42
C GLY A 62 -15.29 10.76 29.63
#